data_AF-A0A524H8V6-F1
#
_entry.id   AF-A0A524H8V6-F1
#
_cell.length_a   1.000
_cell.length_b   1.000
_cell.length_c   1.000
_cell.angle_alpha   90.00
_cell.angle_beta   90.00
_cell.angle_gamma   90.00
#
_symmetry.space_group_name_H-M   'P 1'
#
loop_
_entity.id
_entity.type
_entity.pdbx_description
1 polymer ?
#
loop_
_entity_poly.entity_id
_entity_poly.type
_entity_poly.pdbx_seq_one_letter_code
_entity_poly.pdbx_strand_id
1 'polypeptide(L)'
;MSNASVPARQVVLVVLDGWGYRPEREGNAIELARTPIWHRLWDSTPRTLLDASGLAVGLPVGQMGNSEVGHLNLGAGRVVPQDLVRISESIRSGEFFRLEPLVELCQTLRERGGTLHLLGLLGAGGVHAMDTHLLAAIELGVRLDVPRIAVHGFLDGRDSPPKSAADVVQRLQADLDRIAGPRAGIGSLTGRYFAMDRDRRWDRTQLAYEAMVRGIGRAET
;
A
#
# COMPACT_ATOMS: atom_id res chain seq x y z
N MET A 1 -36.28 9.69 10.38
CA MET A 1 -35.88 10.90 11.13
C MET A 1 -36.85 12.02 10.80
N SER A 2 -37.60 12.51 11.78
CA SER A 2 -38.72 13.44 11.62
C SER A 2 -38.34 14.90 11.92
N ASN A 3 -37.35 15.44 11.19
CA ASN A 3 -37.08 16.88 11.22
C ASN A 3 -37.62 17.53 9.94
N ALA A 4 -38.95 17.55 9.79
CA ALA A 4 -39.62 18.17 8.66
C ALA A 4 -40.47 19.36 9.13
N SER A 5 -39.87 20.56 9.13
CA SER A 5 -40.62 21.82 9.11
C SER A 5 -40.08 22.85 8.12
N VAL A 6 -39.10 22.48 7.28
CA VAL A 6 -38.66 23.27 6.13
C VAL A 6 -38.67 22.36 4.90
N PRO A 7 -39.32 22.74 3.78
CA PRO A 7 -39.24 21.95 2.55
C PRO A 7 -37.78 21.92 2.08
N ALA A 8 -37.11 20.79 2.29
CA ALA A 8 -35.76 20.58 1.82
C ALA A 8 -35.79 20.54 0.29
N ARG A 9 -35.05 21.44 -0.36
CA ARG A 9 -34.79 21.31 -1.80
C ARG A 9 -34.01 20.02 -2.02
N GLN A 10 -34.54 19.16 -2.87
CA GLN A 10 -33.88 17.91 -3.22
C GLN A 10 -32.61 18.22 -4.00
N VAL A 11 -31.51 17.58 -3.61
CA VAL A 11 -30.20 17.70 -4.26
C VAL A 11 -29.84 16.35 -4.85
N VAL A 12 -29.34 16.36 -6.08
CA VAL A 12 -28.84 15.16 -6.77
C VAL A 12 -27.34 15.34 -7.02
N LEU A 13 -26.53 14.41 -6.52
CA LEU A 13 -25.13 14.27 -6.89
C LEU A 13 -25.01 13.22 -8.00
N VAL A 14 -24.48 13.62 -9.15
CA VAL A 14 -24.19 12.71 -10.27
C VAL A 14 -22.69 12.48 -10.34
N VAL A 15 -22.27 11.23 -10.18
CA VAL A 15 -20.87 10.83 -10.33
C VAL A 15 -20.70 10.14 -11.67
N LEU A 16 -19.95 10.77 -12.58
CA LEU A 16 -19.56 10.17 -13.86
C LEU A 16 -18.23 9.42 -13.64
N ASP A 17 -18.30 8.10 -13.45
CA ASP A 17 -17.10 7.30 -13.15
C ASP A 17 -16.10 7.33 -14.33
N GLY A 18 -14.82 7.53 -14.04
CA GLY A 18 -13.76 7.69 -15.04
C GLY A 18 -13.82 8.98 -15.87
N TRP A 19 -14.59 10.00 -15.46
CA TRP A 19 -14.76 11.25 -16.20
C TRP A 19 -13.81 12.37 -15.73
N GLY A 20 -12.60 12.43 -16.29
CA GLY A 20 -11.59 13.44 -15.97
C GLY A 20 -11.62 14.69 -16.86
N TYR A 21 -10.89 15.74 -16.46
CA TYR A 21 -10.61 16.91 -17.31
C TYR A 21 -9.18 16.85 -17.84
N ARG A 22 -9.04 16.99 -19.16
CA ARG A 22 -7.75 17.09 -19.85
C ARG A 22 -7.87 18.07 -21.03
N PRO A 23 -6.99 19.06 -21.16
CA PRO A 23 -7.12 20.09 -22.20
C PRO A 23 -6.80 19.57 -23.61
N GLU A 24 -5.93 18.57 -23.76
CA GLU A 24 -5.59 18.03 -25.07
C GLU A 24 -6.70 17.10 -25.59
N ARG A 25 -7.06 17.27 -26.86
CA ARG A 25 -8.10 16.51 -27.57
C ARG A 25 -7.64 15.13 -28.04
N GLU A 26 -6.36 14.97 -28.34
CA GLU A 26 -5.81 13.72 -28.85
C GLU A 26 -6.00 12.59 -27.83
N GLY A 27 -6.68 11.51 -28.22
CA GLY A 27 -6.98 10.39 -27.32
C GLY A 27 -7.98 10.70 -26.21
N ASN A 28 -8.61 11.88 -26.20
CA ASN A 28 -9.58 12.28 -25.18
C ASN A 28 -11.00 11.90 -25.60
N ALA A 29 -11.47 10.74 -25.11
CA ALA A 29 -12.79 10.23 -25.47
C ALA A 29 -13.95 11.18 -25.08
N ILE A 30 -13.81 11.95 -24.00
CA ILE A 30 -14.83 12.90 -23.53
C ILE A 30 -15.02 14.03 -24.54
N GLU A 31 -13.91 14.62 -25.01
CA GLU A 31 -13.92 15.74 -25.97
C GLU A 31 -14.19 15.30 -27.43
N LEU A 32 -13.93 14.02 -27.74
CA LEU A 32 -14.22 13.42 -29.03
C LEU A 32 -15.67 12.94 -29.14
N ALA A 33 -16.32 12.63 -28.01
CA ALA A 33 -17.69 12.16 -27.99
C ALA A 33 -18.71 13.29 -28.20
N ARG A 34 -19.89 12.94 -28.71
CA ARG A 34 -21.02 13.88 -28.84
C ARG A 34 -21.75 13.99 -27.50
N THR A 35 -21.32 14.91 -26.64
CA THR A 35 -21.85 15.08 -25.27
C THR A 35 -22.52 16.46 -25.07
N PRO A 36 -23.57 16.81 -25.83
CA PRO A 36 -24.12 18.18 -25.90
C PRO A 36 -24.69 18.68 -24.57
N ILE A 37 -25.17 17.77 -23.71
CA ILE A 37 -25.64 18.12 -22.36
C ILE A 37 -24.45 18.49 -21.46
N TRP A 38 -23.38 17.68 -21.49
CA TRP A 38 -22.17 17.96 -20.72
C TRP A 38 -21.55 19.30 -21.11
N HIS A 39 -21.33 19.53 -22.41
CA HIS A 39 -20.75 20.80 -22.88
C HIS A 39 -21.63 22.01 -22.55
N ARG A 40 -22.96 21.89 -22.65
CA ARG A 40 -23.87 22.96 -22.22
C ARG A 40 -23.70 23.25 -20.72
N LEU A 41 -23.72 22.22 -19.86
CA LEU A 41 -23.55 22.39 -18.42
C LEU A 41 -22.19 23.00 -18.09
N TRP A 42 -21.13 22.49 -18.72
CA TRP A 42 -19.78 23.00 -18.61
C TRP A 42 -19.79 24.51 -18.88
N ASP A 43 -20.28 24.95 -20.04
CA ASP A 43 -20.14 26.34 -20.48
C ASP A 43 -21.10 27.35 -19.85
N SER A 44 -22.27 26.91 -19.37
CA SER A 44 -23.33 27.82 -18.92
C SER A 44 -23.62 27.79 -17.42
N THR A 45 -22.85 27.03 -16.61
CA THR A 45 -23.09 26.92 -15.16
C THR A 45 -21.83 27.17 -14.34
N PRO A 46 -21.95 27.58 -13.06
CA PRO A 46 -20.79 27.67 -12.17
C PRO A 46 -20.09 26.32 -12.05
N ARG A 47 -18.78 26.30 -12.31
CA ARG A 47 -17.95 25.08 -12.33
C ARG A 47 -16.60 25.31 -11.66
N THR A 48 -16.03 24.22 -11.16
CA THR A 48 -14.64 24.13 -10.70
C THR A 48 -14.09 22.75 -11.01
N LEU A 49 -12.78 22.60 -10.93
CA LEU A 49 -12.10 21.30 -10.90
C LEU A 49 -11.78 20.92 -9.46
N LEU A 50 -11.73 19.62 -9.18
CA LEU A 50 -11.30 19.05 -7.92
C LEU A 50 -10.19 18.03 -8.20
N ASP A 51 -9.21 17.97 -7.30
CA ASP A 51 -8.19 16.93 -7.34
C ASP A 51 -8.79 15.59 -6.88
N ALA A 52 -8.71 14.58 -7.74
CA ALA A 52 -9.28 13.24 -7.51
C ALA A 52 -8.21 12.13 -7.41
N SER A 53 -6.95 12.51 -7.18
CA SER A 53 -5.79 11.62 -7.17
C SER A 53 -4.73 12.09 -6.18
N GLY A 54 -3.79 11.21 -5.83
CA GLY A 54 -2.73 11.50 -4.89
C GLY A 54 -3.20 11.96 -3.51
N LEU A 55 -2.43 12.83 -2.87
CA LEU A 55 -2.64 13.21 -1.46
C LEU A 55 -4.01 13.87 -1.23
N ALA A 56 -4.58 14.53 -2.23
CA ALA A 56 -5.89 15.17 -2.15
C ALA A 56 -7.02 14.20 -1.83
N VAL A 57 -6.85 12.91 -2.14
CA VAL A 57 -7.82 11.85 -1.85
C VAL A 57 -7.24 10.76 -0.94
N GLY A 58 -6.11 11.03 -0.29
CA GLY A 58 -5.47 10.11 0.65
C GLY A 58 -4.63 9.02 -0.01
N LEU A 59 -4.22 9.20 -1.27
CA LEU A 59 -3.28 8.32 -1.99
C LEU A 59 -1.85 8.89 -1.99
N PRO A 60 -0.82 8.04 -2.21
CA PRO A 60 0.55 8.49 -2.44
C PRO A 60 0.67 9.53 -3.57
N VAL A 61 1.71 10.37 -3.49
CA VAL A 61 2.00 11.37 -4.52
C VAL A 61 2.11 10.72 -5.90
N GLY A 62 1.40 11.26 -6.89
CA GLY A 62 1.40 10.78 -8.28
C GLY A 62 0.55 9.53 -8.54
N GLN A 63 -0.04 8.91 -7.50
CA GLN A 63 -0.91 7.76 -7.69
C GLN A 63 -2.28 8.19 -8.22
N MET A 64 -2.71 7.58 -9.33
CA MET A 64 -4.03 7.81 -9.92
C MET A 64 -5.16 7.43 -8.94
N GLY A 65 -6.26 8.17 -9.03
CA GLY A 65 -7.49 7.83 -8.31
C GLY A 65 -8.16 6.56 -8.83
N ASN A 66 -9.11 6.05 -8.07
CA ASN A 66 -9.97 4.94 -8.46
C ASN A 66 -11.37 5.11 -7.84
N SER A 67 -12.33 4.29 -8.28
CA SER A 67 -13.73 4.40 -7.86
C SER A 67 -13.91 4.26 -6.35
N GLU A 68 -13.22 3.33 -5.69
CA GLU A 68 -13.34 3.11 -4.24
C GLU A 68 -12.89 4.34 -3.44
N VAL A 69 -11.68 4.83 -3.74
CA VAL A 69 -11.11 6.02 -3.09
C VAL A 69 -11.99 7.25 -3.34
N GLY A 70 -12.45 7.44 -4.58
CA GLY A 70 -13.30 8.57 -4.96
C GLY A 70 -14.64 8.60 -4.21
N HIS A 71 -15.37 7.48 -4.21
CA HIS A 71 -16.67 7.39 -3.53
C HIS A 71 -16.52 7.54 -2.01
N LEU A 72 -15.44 6.99 -1.43
CA LEU A 72 -15.17 7.10 -0.01
C LEU A 72 -14.94 8.56 0.41
N ASN A 73 -14.13 9.31 -0.34
CA ASN A 73 -13.88 10.72 -0.04
C ASN A 73 -15.14 11.59 -0.24
N LEU A 74 -15.89 11.37 -1.33
CA LEU A 74 -17.16 12.08 -1.59
C LEU A 74 -18.19 11.84 -0.49
N GLY A 75 -18.36 10.59 -0.05
CA GLY A 75 -19.29 10.23 1.01
C GLY A 75 -18.83 10.68 2.40
N ALA A 76 -17.52 10.72 2.65
CA ALA A 76 -16.96 11.12 3.94
C ALA A 76 -16.90 12.64 4.14
N GLY A 77 -16.89 13.44 3.08
CA GLY A 77 -16.74 14.90 3.16
C GLY A 77 -15.37 15.34 3.71
N ARG A 78 -14.36 14.48 3.61
CA ARG A 78 -12.98 14.74 4.06
C ARG A 78 -12.02 13.82 3.31
N VAL A 79 -10.72 14.18 3.34
CA VAL A 79 -9.66 13.29 2.88
C VAL A 79 -9.67 12.02 3.72
N VAL A 80 -9.76 10.86 3.07
CA VAL A 80 -9.68 9.55 3.72
C VAL A 80 -8.34 8.90 3.38
N PRO A 81 -7.33 9.00 4.27
CA PRO A 81 -6.02 8.43 4.03
C PRO A 81 -6.13 6.92 3.83
N GLN A 82 -5.63 6.44 2.71
CA GLN A 82 -5.45 5.01 2.49
C GLN A 82 -4.40 4.49 3.48
N ASP A 83 -4.50 3.22 3.87
CA ASP A 83 -3.62 2.64 4.88
C ASP A 83 -2.13 2.85 4.53
N LEU A 84 -1.77 2.77 3.25
CA LEU A 84 -0.39 3.02 2.81
C LEU A 84 0.11 4.43 3.16
N VAL A 85 -0.72 5.45 2.95
CA VAL A 85 -0.38 6.85 3.30
C VAL A 85 -0.40 7.02 4.82
N ARG A 86 -1.37 6.42 5.51
CA ARG A 86 -1.46 6.48 6.97
C ARG A 86 -0.22 5.87 7.64
N ILE A 87 0.21 4.70 7.20
CA ILE A 87 1.41 4.02 7.72
C ILE A 87 2.67 4.84 7.39
N SER A 88 2.79 5.34 6.16
CA SER A 88 3.93 6.20 5.77
C SER A 88 4.02 7.46 6.63
N GLU A 89 2.89 8.10 6.92
CA GLU A 89 2.83 9.29 7.78
C GLU A 89 3.16 8.95 9.23
N SER A 90 2.68 7.80 9.73
CA SER A 90 2.99 7.30 11.06
C SER A 90 4.50 7.05 11.22
N ILE A 91 5.17 6.49 10.20
CA ILE A 91 6.63 6.32 10.18
C ILE A 91 7.33 7.67 10.17
N ARG A 92 6.91 8.59 9.29
CA ARG A 92 7.50 9.94 9.14
C ARG A 92 7.40 10.79 10.40
N SER A 93 6.26 10.74 11.10
CA SER A 93 6.03 11.45 12.36
C SER A 93 6.64 10.75 13.59
N GLY A 94 7.19 9.54 13.38
CA GLY A 94 7.76 8.70 14.42
C GLY A 94 6.72 8.00 15.30
N GLU A 95 5.42 8.15 15.02
CA GLU A 95 4.32 7.52 15.74
C GLU A 95 4.35 5.99 15.60
N PHE A 96 4.73 5.48 14.41
CA PHE A 96 4.88 4.05 14.14
C PHE A 96 5.76 3.35 15.17
N PHE A 97 6.85 4.02 15.60
CA PHE A 97 7.81 3.45 16.55
C PHE A 97 7.34 3.49 18.01
N ARG A 98 6.14 4.02 18.27
CA ARG A 98 5.51 4.10 19.58
C ARG A 98 4.18 3.36 19.65
N LEU A 99 3.76 2.72 18.56
CA LEU A 99 2.54 1.91 18.52
C LEU A 99 2.66 0.76 19.52
N GLU A 100 1.83 0.82 20.56
CA GLU A 100 1.86 -0.10 21.70
C GLU A 100 1.92 -1.58 21.28
N PRO A 101 1.11 -2.08 20.34
CA PRO A 101 1.19 -3.48 19.91
C PRO A 101 2.54 -3.87 19.30
N LEU A 102 3.20 -2.97 18.57
CA LEU A 102 4.49 -3.25 17.95
C LEU A 102 5.63 -3.18 18.98
N VAL A 103 5.53 -2.24 19.91
CA VAL A 103 6.49 -2.08 21.01
C VAL A 103 6.44 -3.28 21.94
N GLU A 104 5.25 -3.70 22.37
CA GLU A 104 5.04 -4.87 23.23
C GLU A 104 5.57 -6.17 22.60
N LEU A 105 5.32 -6.37 21.31
CA LEU A 105 5.86 -7.51 20.56
C LEU A 105 7.39 -7.54 20.63
N CYS A 106 8.04 -6.42 20.33
CA CYS A 106 9.51 -6.34 20.33
C CYS A 106 10.10 -6.53 21.73
N GLN A 107 9.48 -5.93 22.76
CA GLN A 107 9.89 -6.11 24.16
C GLN A 107 9.78 -7.58 24.60
N THR A 108 8.67 -8.23 24.26
CA THR A 108 8.47 -9.66 24.55
C THR A 108 9.54 -10.52 23.88
N LEU A 109 9.87 -10.24 22.61
CA LEU A 109 10.91 -10.96 21.88
C LEU A 109 12.30 -10.73 22.48
N ARG A 110 12.61 -9.50 22.90
CA ARG A 110 13.84 -9.19 23.64
C ARG A 110 13.96 -10.00 24.91
N GLU A 111 12.93 -10.00 25.75
CA GLU A 111 12.93 -10.71 27.03
C GLU A 111 13.06 -12.22 26.89
N ARG A 112 12.46 -12.78 25.83
CA ARG A 112 12.48 -14.23 25.57
C ARG A 112 13.69 -14.70 24.76
N GLY A 113 14.55 -13.80 24.29
CA GLY A 113 15.63 -14.18 23.37
C GLY A 113 15.12 -14.64 22.00
N GLY A 114 13.94 -14.15 21.58
CA GLY A 114 13.23 -14.57 20.37
C GLY A 114 13.74 -13.93 19.07
N THR A 115 13.06 -14.24 17.97
CA THR A 115 13.34 -13.70 16.63
C THR A 115 12.11 -12.93 16.14
N LEU A 116 12.30 -11.71 15.64
CA LEU A 116 11.26 -10.97 14.92
C LEU A 116 11.22 -11.43 13.46
N HIS A 117 10.16 -12.12 13.08
CA HIS A 117 9.93 -12.55 11.69
C HIS A 117 9.09 -11.50 10.97
N LEU A 118 9.63 -10.92 9.90
CA LEU A 118 8.95 -9.93 9.05
C LEU A 118 8.66 -10.56 7.69
N LEU A 119 7.37 -10.62 7.33
CA LEU A 119 6.88 -11.24 6.10
C LEU A 119 6.27 -10.14 5.23
N GLY A 120 6.66 -10.03 3.96
CA GLY A 120 6.12 -8.97 3.11
C GLY A 120 6.49 -9.08 1.63
N LEU A 121 5.65 -8.48 0.79
CA LEU A 121 5.94 -8.29 -0.63
C LEU A 121 7.10 -7.31 -0.81
N LEU A 122 8.09 -7.70 -1.60
CA LEU A 122 9.24 -6.89 -1.95
C LEU A 122 9.07 -6.34 -3.36
N GLY A 123 9.18 -5.01 -3.51
CA GLY A 123 9.13 -4.35 -4.81
C GLY A 123 8.42 -2.98 -4.78
N ALA A 124 8.64 -2.22 -5.84
CA ALA A 124 8.18 -0.83 -5.96
C ALA A 124 6.68 -0.68 -6.37
N GLY A 125 5.88 -1.76 -6.28
CA GLY A 125 4.51 -1.77 -6.79
C GLY A 125 3.53 -0.88 -6.01
N GLY A 126 3.73 -0.70 -4.69
CA GLY A 126 2.88 0.19 -3.87
C GLY A 126 1.42 -0.22 -3.74
N VAL A 127 1.03 -1.42 -4.23
CA VAL A 127 -0.34 -1.94 -4.15
C VAL A 127 -0.57 -2.68 -2.84
N HIS A 128 0.36 -3.58 -2.49
CA HIS A 128 0.23 -4.44 -1.31
C HIS A 128 1.24 -4.13 -0.20
N ALA A 129 2.37 -3.49 -0.53
CA ALA A 129 3.43 -3.18 0.40
C ALA A 129 4.30 -2.04 -0.12
N MET A 130 5.10 -1.47 0.79
CA MET A 130 6.22 -0.58 0.47
C MET A 130 7.46 -1.06 1.22
N ASP A 131 8.59 -1.15 0.51
CA ASP A 131 9.87 -1.56 1.10
C ASP A 131 10.25 -0.66 2.30
N THR A 132 9.92 0.63 2.24
CA THR A 132 10.17 1.58 3.35
C THR A 132 9.42 1.22 4.64
N HIS A 133 8.27 0.56 4.56
CA HIS A 133 7.52 0.11 5.75
C HIS A 133 8.22 -1.10 6.39
N LEU A 134 8.74 -2.02 5.57
CA LEU A 134 9.57 -3.13 6.03
C LEU A 134 10.83 -2.61 6.73
N LEU A 135 11.52 -1.63 6.14
CA LEU A 135 12.72 -1.03 6.75
C LEU A 135 12.41 -0.34 8.09
N ALA A 136 11.27 0.34 8.22
CA ALA A 136 10.83 0.93 9.49
C ALA A 136 10.54 -0.16 10.56
N ALA A 137 9.99 -1.30 10.17
CA ALA A 137 9.78 -2.43 11.08
C ALA A 137 11.09 -3.07 11.54
N ILE A 138 12.08 -3.19 10.65
CA ILE A 138 13.44 -3.64 11.00
C ILE A 138 14.08 -2.65 11.99
N GLU A 139 14.00 -1.36 11.69
CA GLU A 139 14.52 -0.30 12.56
C GLU A 139 13.85 -0.32 13.94
N LEU A 140 12.54 -0.54 14.03
CA LEU A 140 11.84 -0.70 15.30
C LEU A 140 12.41 -1.87 16.11
N GLY A 141 12.64 -3.02 15.47
CA GLY A 141 13.25 -4.18 16.12
C GLY A 141 14.66 -3.88 16.66
N VAL A 142 15.46 -3.13 15.91
CA VAL A 142 16.80 -2.68 16.34
C VAL A 142 16.70 -1.71 17.51
N ARG A 143 15.83 -0.69 17.43
CA ARG A 143 15.63 0.32 18.49
C ARG A 143 15.18 -0.28 19.82
N LEU A 144 14.47 -1.41 19.78
CA LEU A 144 13.97 -2.12 20.95
C LEU A 144 14.81 -3.36 21.31
N ASP A 145 16.02 -3.46 20.75
CA ASP A 145 17.00 -4.51 21.05
C ASP A 145 16.46 -5.94 20.89
N VAL A 146 15.67 -6.18 19.85
CA VAL A 146 15.30 -7.54 19.46
C VAL A 146 16.59 -8.31 19.09
N PRO A 147 16.80 -9.54 19.61
CA PRO A 147 18.05 -10.27 19.42
C PRO A 147 18.34 -10.64 17.97
N ARG A 148 17.29 -11.05 17.24
CA ARG A 148 17.37 -11.53 15.86
C ARG A 148 16.19 -11.05 15.05
N ILE A 149 16.42 -10.71 13.79
CA ILE A 149 15.40 -10.29 12.82
C ILE A 149 15.54 -11.17 11.57
N ALA A 150 14.46 -11.81 11.15
CA ALA A 150 14.42 -12.64 9.96
C ALA A 150 13.42 -12.07 8.96
N VAL A 151 13.86 -11.76 7.74
CA VAL A 151 12.99 -11.28 6.67
C VAL A 151 12.62 -12.42 5.74
N HIS A 152 11.31 -12.60 5.53
CA HIS A 152 10.75 -13.54 4.59
C HIS A 152 10.13 -12.75 3.43
N GLY A 153 10.90 -12.62 2.35
CA GLY A 153 10.56 -11.79 1.20
C GLY A 153 9.64 -12.52 0.22
N PHE A 154 8.55 -11.87 -0.17
CA PHE A 154 7.69 -12.33 -1.26
C PHE A 154 8.03 -11.53 -2.53
N LEU A 155 8.55 -12.19 -3.56
CA LEU A 155 8.99 -11.57 -4.79
C LEU A 155 7.79 -11.23 -5.68
N ASP A 156 7.73 -9.99 -6.16
CA ASP A 156 6.57 -9.45 -6.87
C ASP A 156 6.47 -9.88 -8.34
N GLY A 157 7.14 -9.15 -9.26
CA GLY A 157 7.11 -9.42 -10.70
C GLY A 157 5.75 -9.27 -11.39
N ARG A 158 4.73 -8.78 -10.68
CA ARG A 158 3.38 -8.51 -11.21
C ARG A 158 3.05 -7.02 -11.16
N ASP A 159 3.23 -6.38 -10.01
CA ASP A 159 3.02 -4.93 -9.85
C ASP A 159 4.32 -4.15 -10.15
N SER A 160 5.42 -4.87 -10.36
CA SER A 160 6.75 -4.42 -10.77
C SER A 160 7.26 -5.28 -11.94
N PRO A 161 8.32 -4.85 -12.68
CA PRO A 161 8.82 -5.61 -13.82
C PRO A 161 9.14 -7.08 -13.47
N PRO A 162 8.79 -8.06 -14.34
CA PRO A 162 8.90 -9.49 -14.03
C PRO A 162 10.33 -9.97 -13.66
N LYS A 163 11.36 -9.25 -14.10
CA LYS A 163 12.78 -9.57 -13.86
C LYS A 163 13.48 -8.50 -13.03
N SER A 164 12.88 -8.11 -11.91
CA SER A 164 13.41 -7.09 -10.99
C SER A 164 13.88 -7.63 -9.63
N ALA A 165 13.60 -8.91 -9.34
CA ALA A 165 13.81 -9.50 -8.01
C ALA A 165 15.26 -9.47 -7.53
N ALA A 166 16.24 -9.70 -8.42
CA ALA A 166 17.66 -9.71 -8.05
C ALA A 166 18.10 -8.36 -7.46
N ASP A 167 17.77 -7.25 -8.14
CA ASP A 167 18.12 -5.91 -7.68
C ASP A 167 17.39 -5.56 -6.38
N VAL A 168 16.14 -6.00 -6.23
CA VAL A 168 15.34 -5.79 -5.01
C VAL A 168 15.97 -6.52 -3.82
N VAL A 169 16.37 -7.78 -3.99
CA VAL A 169 17.02 -8.59 -2.95
C VAL A 169 18.38 -8.00 -2.58
N GLN A 170 19.17 -7.57 -3.58
CA GLN A 170 20.47 -6.94 -3.33
C GLN A 170 20.33 -5.64 -2.52
N ARG A 171 19.34 -4.79 -2.85
CA ARG A 171 19.04 -3.58 -2.08
C ARG A 171 18.60 -3.91 -0.66
N LEU A 172 17.70 -4.89 -0.49
CA LEU A 172 17.27 -5.34 0.82
C LEU A 172 18.46 -5.80 1.67
N GLN A 173 19.37 -6.61 1.12
CA GLN A 173 20.56 -7.06 1.86
C GLN A 173 21.43 -5.87 2.31
N ALA A 174 21.67 -4.90 1.42
CA ALA A 174 22.43 -3.70 1.76
C ALA A 174 21.73 -2.87 2.87
N ASP A 175 20.40 -2.78 2.85
CA ASP A 175 19.63 -2.11 3.89
C ASP A 175 19.64 -2.88 5.22
N LEU A 176 19.61 -4.21 5.21
CA LEU A 176 19.75 -5.04 6.42
C LEU A 176 21.12 -4.83 7.05
N ASP A 177 22.20 -4.89 6.26
CA ASP A 177 23.57 -4.68 6.72
C ASP A 177 23.73 -3.28 7.34
N ARG A 178 23.10 -2.27 6.73
CA ARG A 178 23.15 -0.88 7.19
C ARG A 178 22.34 -0.64 8.47
N ILE A 179 21.13 -1.18 8.58
CA ILE A 179 20.19 -0.86 9.68
C ILE A 179 20.45 -1.75 10.90
N ALA A 180 20.66 -3.05 10.68
CA ALA A 180 20.68 -4.06 11.74
C ALA A 180 21.98 -4.87 11.79
N GLY A 181 22.81 -4.80 10.75
CA GLY A 181 24.06 -5.55 10.64
C GLY A 181 23.82 -7.05 10.88
N PRO A 182 24.63 -7.71 11.73
CA PRO A 182 24.54 -9.15 11.93
C PRO A 182 23.27 -9.61 12.67
N ARG A 183 22.44 -8.69 13.19
CA ARG A 183 21.18 -9.05 13.85
C ARG A 183 20.07 -9.43 12.87
N ALA A 184 20.19 -9.02 11.60
CA ALA A 184 19.15 -9.27 10.61
C ALA A 184 19.67 -10.08 9.42
N GLY A 185 18.79 -10.90 8.84
CA GLY A 185 19.09 -11.65 7.63
C GLY A 185 17.84 -12.05 6.87
N ILE A 186 18.01 -12.38 5.60
CA ILE A 186 16.95 -12.95 4.77
C ILE A 186 16.80 -14.43 5.16
N GLY A 187 15.64 -14.80 5.70
CA GLY A 187 15.32 -16.17 6.09
C GLY A 187 14.79 -17.02 4.93
N SER A 188 13.95 -16.44 4.07
CA SER A 188 13.44 -17.13 2.88
C SER A 188 13.00 -16.15 1.80
N LEU A 189 13.11 -16.56 0.54
CA LEU A 189 12.53 -15.86 -0.60
C LEU A 189 11.54 -16.78 -1.31
N THR A 190 10.33 -16.27 -1.58
CA THR A 190 9.30 -17.01 -2.30
C THR A 190 8.59 -16.10 -3.28
N GLY A 191 8.12 -16.62 -4.42
CA GLY A 191 7.30 -15.80 -5.33
C GLY A 191 5.94 -15.48 -4.71
N ARG A 192 5.38 -14.29 -4.98
CA ARG A 192 4.04 -13.90 -4.52
C ARG A 192 2.94 -14.87 -4.95
N TYR A 193 3.14 -15.58 -6.06
CA TYR A 193 2.25 -16.65 -6.53
C TYR A 193 2.04 -17.74 -5.47
N PHE A 194 3.05 -18.02 -4.64
CA PHE A 194 2.97 -19.01 -3.56
C PHE A 194 2.52 -18.38 -2.24
N ALA A 195 3.11 -17.23 -1.88
CA ALA A 195 2.91 -16.63 -0.57
C ALA A 195 1.63 -15.78 -0.42
N MET A 196 1.03 -15.33 -1.52
CA MET A 196 -0.09 -14.39 -1.53
C MET A 196 -1.26 -14.89 -2.38
N ASP A 197 -1.52 -16.20 -2.36
CA ASP A 197 -2.71 -16.77 -2.97
C ASP A 197 -3.99 -16.26 -2.29
N ARG A 198 -5.01 -15.96 -3.10
CA ARG A 198 -6.33 -15.51 -2.63
C ARG A 198 -7.48 -16.37 -3.14
N ASP A 199 -7.15 -17.43 -3.88
CA ASP A 199 -8.11 -18.32 -4.54
C ASP A 199 -8.20 -19.68 -3.82
N ARG A 200 -7.68 -19.76 -2.58
CA ARG A 200 -7.68 -20.95 -1.71
C ARG A 200 -6.94 -22.14 -2.31
N ARG A 201 -5.87 -21.87 -3.06
CA ARG A 201 -4.96 -22.89 -3.60
C ARG A 201 -3.90 -23.25 -2.57
N TRP A 202 -4.31 -24.05 -1.60
CA TRP A 202 -3.50 -24.38 -0.41
C TRP A 202 -2.18 -25.08 -0.72
N ASP A 203 -2.10 -25.77 -1.86
CA ASP A 203 -0.85 -26.33 -2.40
C ASP A 203 0.22 -25.25 -2.60
N ARG A 204 -0.18 -24.05 -3.05
CA ARG A 204 0.71 -22.91 -3.22
C ARG A 204 1.14 -22.32 -1.88
N THR A 205 0.17 -22.08 -1.00
CA THR A 205 0.40 -21.53 0.34
C THR A 205 1.29 -22.44 1.18
N GLN A 206 1.13 -23.76 1.05
CA GLN A 206 1.95 -24.75 1.74
C GLN A 206 3.43 -24.60 1.39
N LEU A 207 3.79 -24.40 0.11
CA LEU A 207 5.18 -24.22 -0.30
C LEU A 207 5.82 -22.99 0.36
N ALA A 208 5.10 -21.87 0.45
CA ALA A 208 5.59 -20.69 1.14
C ALA A 208 5.74 -20.93 2.65
N TYR A 209 4.77 -21.61 3.27
CA TYR A 209 4.83 -21.99 4.68
C TYR A 209 6.02 -22.90 4.98
N GLU A 210 6.24 -23.93 4.16
CA GLU A 210 7.34 -24.89 4.33
C GLU A 210 8.71 -24.23 4.18
N ALA A 211 8.86 -23.26 3.27
CA ALA A 211 10.07 -22.46 3.16
C ALA A 211 10.34 -21.65 4.43
N MET A 212 9.32 -20.98 4.98
CA MET A 212 9.47 -20.11 6.15
C MET A 212 9.65 -20.89 7.46
N VAL A 213 8.93 -21.99 7.65
CA VAL A 213 8.85 -22.71 8.94
C VAL A 213 9.80 -23.90 8.99
N ARG A 214 9.99 -24.60 7.87
CA ARG A 214 10.80 -25.83 7.80
C ARG A 214 12.11 -25.64 7.06
N GLY A 215 12.35 -24.48 6.44
CA GLY A 215 13.52 -24.24 5.61
C GLY A 215 13.56 -25.11 4.35
N ILE A 216 12.40 -25.56 3.86
CA ILE A 216 12.31 -26.40 2.66
C ILE A 216 12.35 -25.51 1.43
N GLY A 217 13.42 -25.61 0.65
CA GLY A 217 13.61 -24.84 -0.58
C GLY A 217 14.97 -25.12 -1.19
N ARG A 218 15.28 -24.41 -2.27
CA ARG A 218 16.64 -24.42 -2.83
C ARG A 218 17.52 -23.53 -1.95
N ALA A 219 18.58 -24.11 -1.37
CA ALA A 219 19.61 -23.31 -0.72
C ALA A 219 20.33 -22.44 -1.74
N GLU A 220 20.60 -21.20 -1.39
CA GLU A 220 21.51 -20.34 -2.13
C GLU A 220 22.92 -20.94 -2.00
N THR A 221 23.56 -21.24 -3.14
CA THR A 221 24.95 -21.70 -3.24
C THR A 221 25.85 -20.54 -3.57
#